data_AF-A0A1G6QV74-F1
#
_entry.id   AF-A0A1G6QV74-F1
#
_cell.length_a   1.000
_cell.length_b   1.000
_cell.length_c   1.000
_cell.angle_alpha   90.00
_cell.angle_beta   90.00
_cell.angle_gamma   90.00
#
_symmetry.space_group_name_H-M   'P 1'
#
loop_
_entity.id
_entity.type
_entity.pdbx_description
1 polymer ?
#
loop_
_entity_poly.entity_id
_entity_poly.type
_entity_poly.pdbx_seq_one_letter_code
_entity_poly.pdbx_strand_id
1 'polypeptide(L)'
;MNWNKITQSAQIDEIKAISMQRPVLIFKHSTRCSISSMSLDRLVRNWKTEDEERLTPFVLDLIAYRDLSDQIEKEFGVYHQSPQVILIKEGKAIYDESHFGISYPNIMKQLK
;
A
#
# COMPACT_ATOMS: atom_id res chain seq x y z
N MET A 1 -12.66 3.72 -5.95
CA MET A 1 -11.53 3.07 -5.28
C MET A 1 -11.96 2.62 -3.89
N ASN A 2 -12.05 1.31 -3.69
CA ASN A 2 -12.34 0.71 -2.39
C ASN A 2 -11.07 0.13 -1.79
N TRP A 3 -10.51 0.81 -0.79
CA TRP A 3 -9.34 0.31 -0.06
C TRP A 3 -9.75 -0.77 0.95
N ASN A 4 -9.11 -1.94 0.88
CA ASN A 4 -9.23 -2.95 1.91
C ASN A 4 -8.46 -2.50 3.16
N LYS A 5 -9.08 -2.50 4.33
CA LYS A 5 -8.43 -2.04 5.56
C LYS A 5 -7.60 -3.15 6.17
N ILE A 6 -6.36 -2.86 6.53
CA ILE A 6 -5.53 -3.74 7.34
C ILE A 6 -5.79 -3.38 8.81
N THR A 7 -6.43 -4.28 9.55
CA THR A 7 -6.73 -4.11 10.98
C THR A 7 -6.34 -5.33 11.81
N GLN A 8 -5.89 -6.42 11.16
CA GLN A 8 -5.50 -7.67 11.80
C GLN A 8 -4.25 -8.26 11.13
N SER A 9 -3.42 -8.95 11.92
CA SER A 9 -2.19 -9.61 11.42
C SER A 9 -2.47 -10.60 10.29
N ALA A 10 -3.55 -11.38 10.36
CA ALA A 10 -3.88 -12.40 9.36
C ALA A 10 -4.06 -11.81 7.95
N GLN A 11 -4.38 -10.52 7.84
CA GLN A 11 -4.52 -9.86 6.55
C GLN A 11 -3.17 -9.60 5.86
N ILE A 12 -2.06 -9.60 6.60
CA ILE A 12 -0.72 -9.49 6.01
C ILE A 12 -0.36 -10.79 5.29
N ASP A 13 -0.72 -11.94 5.87
CA ASP A 13 -0.62 -13.25 5.21
C ASP A 13 -1.55 -13.33 4.00
N GLU A 14 -2.77 -12.81 4.11
CA GLU A 14 -3.73 -12.69 3.00
C GLU A 14 -3.15 -11.85 1.86
N ILE A 15 -2.57 -10.69 2.15
CA ILE A 15 -1.91 -9.83 1.17
C ILE A 15 -0.82 -10.61 0.41
N LYS A 16 0.01 -11.36 1.14
CA LYS A 16 1.04 -12.20 0.54
C LYS A 16 0.44 -13.26 -0.38
N ALA A 17 -0.63 -13.94 0.04
CA ALA A 17 -1.32 -14.94 -0.76
C ALA A 17 -1.97 -14.34 -2.03
N ILE A 18 -2.68 -13.21 -1.91
CA ILE A 18 -3.28 -12.49 -3.04
C ILE A 18 -2.19 -12.09 -4.04
N SER A 19 -1.05 -11.61 -3.54
CA SER A 19 0.06 -11.15 -4.38
C SER A 19 0.64 -12.22 -5.32
N MET A 20 0.38 -13.51 -5.05
CA MET A 20 0.76 -14.62 -5.93
C MET A 20 -0.07 -14.67 -7.22
N GLN A 21 -1.29 -14.16 -7.19
CA GLN A 21 -2.20 -14.14 -8.34
C GLN A 21 -2.25 -12.76 -8.98
N ARG A 22 -2.22 -11.71 -8.16
CA ARG A 22 -2.36 -10.33 -8.60
C ARG A 22 -1.63 -9.38 -7.67
N PRO A 23 -0.89 -8.37 -8.19
CA PRO A 23 -0.19 -7.40 -7.35
C PRO A 23 -1.09 -6.75 -6.29
N VAL A 24 -0.51 -6.47 -5.12
CA VAL A 24 -1.18 -5.82 -4.00
C VAL A 24 -0.49 -4.51 -3.68
N LEU A 25 -1.24 -3.41 -3.60
CA LEU A 25 -0.72 -2.11 -3.20
C LEU A 25 -1.11 -1.84 -1.75
N ILE A 26 -0.13 -1.70 -0.86
CA ILE A 26 -0.35 -1.24 0.51
C ILE A 26 -0.07 0.27 0.58
N PHE A 27 -0.97 1.04 1.18
CA PHE A 27 -0.73 2.44 1.58
C PHE A 27 -0.71 2.55 3.10
N LYS A 28 0.44 2.92 3.68
CA LYS A 28 0.56 3.24 5.11
C LYS A 28 0.18 4.70 5.32
N HIS A 29 -0.98 4.91 5.94
CA HIS A 29 -1.55 6.23 6.18
C HIS A 29 -1.33 6.66 7.62
N SER A 30 -0.67 7.80 7.83
CA SER A 30 -0.74 8.52 9.10
C SER A 30 -1.87 9.54 9.05
N THR A 31 -2.97 9.26 9.75
CA THR A 31 -4.17 10.10 9.82
C THR A 31 -3.93 11.48 10.43
N ARG A 32 -2.78 11.70 11.08
CA ARG A 32 -2.37 12.98 11.69
C ARG A 32 -1.35 13.76 10.85
N CYS A 33 -0.99 13.26 9.66
CA CYS A 33 -0.02 13.90 8.78
C CYS A 33 -0.70 14.44 7.52
N SER A 34 -0.60 15.76 7.29
CA SER A 34 -1.18 16.41 6.11
C SER A 34 -0.58 15.89 4.81
N ILE A 35 0.73 15.63 4.77
CA ILE A 35 1.40 15.03 3.60
C ILE A 35 0.81 13.65 3.30
N SER A 36 0.51 12.86 4.34
CA SER A 36 -0.09 11.54 4.17
C SER A 36 -1.51 11.61 3.59
N SER A 37 -2.33 12.53 4.10
CA SER A 37 -3.67 12.78 3.58
C SER A 37 -3.64 13.27 2.13
N MET A 38 -2.75 14.21 1.81
CA MET A 38 -2.57 14.71 0.44
C MET A 38 -2.14 13.61 -0.54
N SER A 39 -1.23 12.71 -0.14
CA SER A 39 -0.80 11.58 -0.98
C SER A 39 -1.94 10.59 -1.21
N LEU A 40 -2.72 10.25 -0.17
CA LEU A 40 -3.89 9.39 -0.32
C LEU A 40 -4.92 9.99 -1.28
N ASP A 41 -5.25 11.28 -1.09
CA ASP A 41 -6.21 11.98 -1.94
C ASP A 41 -5.75 12.02 -3.41
N ARG A 42 -4.44 12.21 -3.65
CA ARG A 42 -3.87 12.17 -5.00
C ARG A 42 -4.03 10.79 -5.63
N LEU A 43 -3.80 9.72 -4.88
CA LEU A 43 -4.01 8.36 -5.38
C LEU A 43 -5.48 8.13 -5.72
N VAL A 44 -6.39 8.45 -4.81
CA VAL A 44 -7.84 8.27 -5.00
C VAL A 44 -8.35 9.04 -6.22
N ARG A 45 -7.93 10.31 -6.41
CA ARG A 45 -8.36 11.12 -7.56
C ARG A 45 -7.86 10.60 -8.92
N ASN A 46 -6.69 9.97 -8.95
CA ASN A 46 -6.13 9.44 -10.20
C ASN A 46 -6.54 7.97 -10.45
N TRP A 47 -7.12 7.30 -9.46
CA TRP A 47 -7.50 5.91 -9.55
C TRP A 47 -8.60 5.70 -10.59
N LYS A 48 -8.43 4.70 -11.45
CA LYS A 48 -9.43 4.35 -12.46
C LYS A 48 -10.15 3.06 -12.09
N THR A 49 -11.36 2.87 -12.59
CA THR A 49 -12.12 1.63 -12.39
C THR A 49 -11.34 0.42 -12.90
N GLU A 50 -10.67 0.55 -14.05
CA GLU A 50 -9.88 -0.54 -14.65
C GLU A 50 -8.65 -0.92 -13.80
N ASP A 51 -8.17 -0.05 -12.92
CA ASP A 51 -7.03 -0.37 -12.05
C ASP A 51 -7.41 -1.40 -10.97
N GLU A 52 -8.71 -1.53 -10.64
CA GLU A 52 -9.21 -2.55 -9.71
C GLU A 52 -9.09 -3.97 -10.29
N GLU A 53 -8.95 -4.11 -11.61
CA GLU A 53 -8.65 -5.40 -12.25
C GLU A 53 -7.15 -5.72 -12.19
N ARG A 54 -6.30 -4.68 -12.19
CA ARG A 54 -4.84 -4.79 -12.32
C ARG A 54 -4.13 -5.06 -10.99
N LEU A 55 -4.66 -4.54 -9.88
CA LEU A 55 -4.08 -4.73 -8.55
C LEU A 55 -5.15 -4.69 -7.45
N THR A 56 -4.82 -5.20 -6.27
CA THR A 56 -5.69 -5.10 -5.07
C THR A 56 -5.17 -4.04 -4.11
N PRO A 57 -5.94 -2.97 -3.80
CA PRO A 57 -5.47 -1.92 -2.89
C PRO A 57 -5.81 -2.23 -1.43
N PHE A 58 -4.85 -1.99 -0.52
CA PHE A 58 -4.97 -2.07 0.93
C PHE A 58 -4.47 -0.80 1.60
N VAL A 59 -5.13 -0.38 2.68
CA VAL A 59 -4.75 0.78 3.48
C VAL A 59 -4.58 0.39 4.95
N LEU A 60 -3.50 0.85 5.55
CA LEU A 60 -3.26 0.75 6.99
C LEU A 60 -3.40 2.13 7.62
N ASP A 61 -4.24 2.25 8.65
CA ASP A 61 -4.15 3.39 9.58
C ASP A 61 -2.97 3.13 10.53
N LEU A 62 -1.83 3.73 10.21
CA LEU A 62 -0.60 3.57 10.97
C LEU A 62 -0.73 4.01 12.43
N ILE A 63 -1.53 5.04 12.68
CA ILE A 63 -1.68 5.61 14.03
C ILE A 63 -2.46 4.65 14.93
N ALA A 64 -3.45 3.97 14.38
CA ALA A 64 -4.25 2.99 15.09
C ALA A 64 -3.56 1.61 15.20
N TYR A 65 -2.75 1.23 14.22
CA TYR A 65 -2.22 -0.13 14.08
C TYR A 65 -0.70 -0.16 13.85
N ARG A 66 0.06 0.43 14.79
CA ARG A 66 1.53 0.48 14.71
C ARG A 66 2.16 -0.90 14.60
N ASP A 67 1.70 -1.87 15.37
CA ASP A 67 2.26 -3.23 15.34
C ASP A 67 2.11 -3.90 13.96
N LEU A 68 1.02 -3.62 13.26
CA LEU A 68 0.80 -4.13 11.90
C LEU A 68 1.71 -3.43 10.88
N SER A 69 2.03 -2.14 11.08
CA SER A 69 3.04 -1.46 10.28
C SER A 69 4.41 -2.13 10.44
N ASP A 70 4.82 -2.39 11.68
CA ASP A 70 6.10 -3.02 11.98
C ASP A 70 6.15 -4.45 11.41
N GLN A 71 5.01 -5.14 11.40
CA GLN A 71 4.88 -6.46 10.78
C GLN A 71 5.01 -6.41 9.25
N ILE A 72 4.39 -5.44 8.58
CA ILE A 72 4.54 -5.22 7.13
C ILE A 72 6.01 -4.99 6.76
N GLU A 73 6.73 -4.22 7.57
CA GLU A 73 8.16 -3.96 7.37
C GLU A 73 9.00 -5.24 7.45
N LYS A 74 8.76 -6.05 8.48
CA LYS A 74 9.44 -7.33 8.68
C LYS A 74 9.12 -8.33 7.57
N GLU A 75 7.85 -8.45 7.20
CA GLU A 75 7.37 -9.44 6.23
C GLU A 75 7.89 -9.15 4.83
N PHE A 76 7.89 -7.88 4.42
CA PHE A 76 8.25 -7.50 3.05
C PHE A 76 9.64 -6.89 2.93
N GLY A 77 10.39 -6.77 4.03
CA GLY A 77 11.78 -6.30 4.04
C GLY A 77 11.94 -4.84 3.64
N VAL A 78 11.00 -3.98 4.02
CA VAL A 78 11.02 -2.52 3.73
C VAL A 78 11.22 -1.72 5.00
N TYR A 79 11.80 -0.52 4.89
CA TYR A 79 11.97 0.37 6.03
C TYR A 79 10.66 1.10 6.37
N HIS A 80 10.46 1.41 7.65
CA HIS A 80 9.36 2.26 8.09
C HIS A 80 9.38 3.63 7.38
N GLN A 81 8.29 3.96 6.67
CA GLN A 81 8.01 5.33 6.24
C GLN A 81 6.50 5.64 6.37
N SER A 82 6.15 6.92 6.42
CA SER A 82 4.75 7.36 6.39
C SER A 82 4.60 8.82 5.91
N PRO A 83 3.82 9.08 4.83
CA PRO A 83 3.10 8.09 4.02
C PRO A 83 4.07 7.20 3.26
N GLN A 84 3.63 5.98 2.96
CA GLN A 84 4.40 5.00 2.19
C GLN A 84 3.45 4.18 1.32
N VAL A 85 3.85 3.92 0.08
CA VAL A 85 3.25 2.90 -0.80
C VAL A 85 4.20 1.74 -0.95
N ILE A 86 3.68 0.53 -0.84
CA ILE A 86 4.45 -0.70 -1.05
C ILE A 86 3.68 -1.55 -2.05
N LEU A 87 4.30 -1.89 -3.18
CA LEU A 87 3.72 -2.81 -4.15
C LEU A 87 4.29 -4.21 -3.95
N ILE A 88 3.42 -5.15 -3.65
CA ILE A 88 3.74 -6.55 -3.39
C ILE A 88 3.35 -7.38 -4.61
N LYS A 89 4.27 -8.21 -5.11
CA LYS A 89 4.05 -9.17 -6.19
C LYS A 89 4.80 -10.46 -5.88
N GLU A 90 4.16 -11.60 -6.07
CA GLU A 90 4.74 -12.93 -5.81
C GLU A 90 5.37 -13.03 -4.41
N GLY A 91 4.66 -12.48 -3.42
CA GLY A 91 5.04 -12.49 -2.01
C GLY A 91 6.19 -11.57 -1.62
N LYS A 92 6.63 -10.65 -2.51
CA LYS A 92 7.77 -9.74 -2.27
C LYS A 92 7.41 -8.30 -2.58
N ALA A 93 8.00 -7.35 -1.84
CA ALA A 93 7.97 -5.94 -2.24
C ALA A 93 8.84 -5.72 -3.48
N ILE A 94 8.23 -5.22 -4.55
CA ILE A 94 8.91 -4.90 -5.81
C ILE A 94 9.06 -3.40 -6.05
N TYR A 95 8.35 -2.58 -5.26
CA TYR A 95 8.40 -1.13 -5.32
C TYR A 95 7.96 -0.55 -3.98
N ASP A 96 8.70 0.44 -3.49
CA ASP A 96 8.43 1.16 -2.26
C ASP A 96 8.77 2.63 -2.48
N GLU A 97 7.84 3.53 -2.17
CA GLU A 97 8.06 4.99 -2.22
C GLU A 97 7.32 5.67 -1.08
N SER A 98 7.81 6.83 -0.66
CA SER A 98 7.26 7.54 0.49
C SER A 98 7.12 9.04 0.24
N HIS A 99 6.32 9.71 1.07
CA HIS A 99 6.17 11.17 1.06
C HIS A 99 5.82 11.71 -0.35
N PHE A 100 6.70 12.56 -0.90
CA PHE A 100 6.55 13.18 -2.21
C PHE A 100 6.98 12.28 -3.37
N GLY A 101 7.64 11.15 -3.10
CA GLY A 101 7.98 10.14 -4.11
C GLY A 101 6.77 9.33 -4.58
N ILE A 102 5.69 9.30 -3.78
CA ILE A 102 4.45 8.60 -4.10
C ILE A 102 3.80 9.21 -5.35
N SER A 103 3.74 8.42 -6.42
CA SER A 103 3.29 8.86 -7.74
C SER A 103 2.45 7.77 -8.41
N TYR A 104 1.18 8.08 -8.71
CA TYR A 104 0.26 7.16 -9.41
C TYR A 104 0.86 6.64 -10.73
N PRO A 105 1.39 7.50 -11.64
CA PRO A 105 1.99 7.02 -12.88
C PRO A 105 3.16 6.05 -12.65
N ASN A 106 3.98 6.28 -11.62
CA ASN A 106 5.12 5.42 -11.31
C ASN A 106 4.68 4.07 -10.76
N ILE A 107 3.66 4.04 -9.90
CA ILE A 107 3.03 2.80 -9.41
C ILE A 107 2.49 1.99 -10.59
N MET A 108 1.72 2.63 -11.47
CA MET A 108 1.09 1.94 -12.62
C MET A 108 2.10 1.46 -13.66
N LYS A 109 3.30 2.04 -13.71
CA LYS A 109 4.41 1.59 -14.56
C LYS A 109 4.99 0.25 -14.09
N GLN A 110 4.91 -0.08 -12.81
CA GLN A 110 5.39 -1.35 -12.26
C GLN A 110 4.48 -2.54 -12.62
N LEU A 111 3.27 -2.27 -13.11
CA LEU A 111 2.25 -3.26 -13.48
C LEU A 111 2.25 -3.56 -14.98
N LYS A 112 3.26 -3.10 -15.71
CA LYS A 112 3.41 -3.35 -17.14
C LYS A 112 4.23 -4.61 -17.40
#